data_AF-A0A3D2VLM8-F1
#
_entry.id   AF-A0A3D2VLM8-F1
#
_cell.length_a   1.000
_cell.length_b   1.000
_cell.length_c   1.000
_cell.angle_alpha   90.00
_cell.angle_beta   90.00
_cell.angle_gamma   90.00
#
_symmetry.space_group_name_H-M   'P 1'
#
loop_
_entity.id
_entity.type
_entity.pdbx_description
1 polymer ?
#
loop_
_entity_poly.entity_id
_entity_poly.type
_entity_poly.pdbx_seq_one_letter_code
_entity_poly.pdbx_strand_id
1 'polypeptide(L)'
;RAVLWGAVWDMTRDAEMPTRQFVDLVLGAVPAEASISVVQQALRQVRAAIDQYADPQWRPTGMHALAEALHQWLRDAEPGSDRQLTFARNFASAASTPEQLDLVAALLDGSEVLDGLVMDVDLRWALVQRLASAGRASAADIDRELARDNTATGQRMAAMANASRPEAQAKADAWLAMTTDNSLPNAVLGAMIGGFQHPDQVALTQPFVDRYFEVAASVWSSRTHEMAQDIVTGLFPVYSIDADTVAKADAFLARDDIEAPVRRLVGEGRDSTARALRARACDAAAGQQ
;
A
#
# COMPACT_ATOMS: atom_id res chain seq x y z
N ARG A 1 1.98 -8.69 -25.53
CA ARG A 1 1.73 -7.55 -24.61
C ARG A 1 2.00 -7.91 -23.16
N ALA A 2 1.44 -8.99 -22.60
CA ALA A 2 1.77 -9.44 -21.23
C ALA A 2 3.29 -9.63 -20.98
N VAL A 3 4.03 -10.22 -21.93
CA VAL A 3 5.50 -10.36 -21.84
C VAL A 3 6.22 -9.00 -21.85
N LEU A 4 5.74 -8.03 -22.62
CA LEU A 4 6.29 -6.67 -22.64
C LEU A 4 6.03 -5.97 -21.31
N TRP A 5 4.84 -6.13 -20.72
CA TRP A 5 4.51 -5.59 -19.40
C TRP A 5 5.38 -6.19 -18.29
N GLY A 6 5.62 -7.50 -18.34
CA GLY A 6 6.55 -8.16 -17.42
C GLY A 6 7.96 -7.61 -17.53
N ALA A 7 8.51 -7.53 -18.75
CA ALA A 7 9.85 -7.02 -19.00
C ALA A 7 10.02 -5.56 -18.53
N VAL A 8 9.06 -4.70 -18.85
CA VAL A 8 9.10 -3.29 -18.46
C VAL A 8 9.01 -3.13 -16.92
N TRP A 9 8.18 -3.94 -16.27
CA TRP A 9 8.12 -3.96 -14.81
C TRP A 9 9.44 -4.42 -14.19
N ASP A 10 10.06 -5.48 -14.72
CA ASP A 10 11.35 -5.97 -14.24
C ASP A 10 12.45 -4.92 -14.43
N MET A 11 12.52 -4.27 -15.61
CA MET A 11 13.45 -3.16 -15.87
C MET A 11 13.27 -2.01 -14.87
N THR A 12 12.02 -1.65 -14.54
CA THR A 12 11.74 -0.59 -13.56
C THR A 12 12.22 -0.99 -12.17
N ARG A 13 11.93 -2.23 -11.77
CA ARG A 13 12.32 -2.79 -10.48
C ARG A 13 13.84 -2.89 -10.34
N ASP A 14 14.53 -3.23 -11.42
CA ASP A 14 15.98 -3.46 -11.44
C ASP A 14 16.78 -2.18 -11.76
N ALA A 15 16.11 -1.02 -11.76
CA ALA A 15 16.68 0.31 -11.97
C ALA A 15 17.25 0.56 -13.38
N GLU A 16 16.74 -0.16 -14.37
CA GLU A 16 17.08 0.00 -15.80
C GLU A 16 16.12 0.93 -16.54
N MET A 17 14.91 1.14 -15.99
CA MET A 17 13.94 2.13 -16.45
C MET A 17 13.55 3.07 -15.31
N PRO A 18 13.59 4.40 -15.49
CA PRO A 18 13.07 5.35 -14.52
C PRO A 18 11.59 5.14 -14.21
N THR A 19 11.23 5.19 -12.93
CA THR A 19 9.84 5.02 -12.47
C THR A 19 8.86 5.96 -13.18
N ARG A 20 9.23 7.23 -13.40
CA ARG A 20 8.38 8.19 -14.11
C ARG A 20 8.05 7.76 -15.54
N GLN A 21 9.02 7.18 -16.26
CA GLN A 21 8.80 6.66 -17.61
C GLN A 21 7.88 5.44 -17.60
N PHE A 22 8.04 4.57 -16.61
CA PHE A 22 7.15 3.43 -16.41
C PHE A 22 5.70 3.87 -16.16
N VAL A 23 5.52 4.85 -15.26
CA VAL A 23 4.20 5.43 -14.96
C VAL A 23 3.59 6.01 -16.24
N ASP A 24 4.30 6.88 -16.96
CA ASP A 24 3.81 7.50 -18.19
C ASP A 24 3.42 6.46 -19.25
N LEU A 25 4.25 5.43 -19.43
CA LEU A 25 3.99 4.34 -20.38
C LEU A 25 2.71 3.57 -20.02
N VAL A 26 2.54 3.19 -18.76
CA VAL A 26 1.35 2.44 -18.32
C VAL A 26 0.10 3.33 -18.44
N LEU A 27 0.18 4.57 -17.99
CA LEU A 27 -0.95 5.51 -18.08
C LEU A 27 -1.36 5.75 -19.53
N GLY A 28 -0.41 5.85 -20.46
CA GLY A 28 -0.72 5.97 -21.89
C GLY A 28 -1.34 4.71 -22.52
N ALA A 29 -1.10 3.53 -21.94
CA ALA A 29 -1.52 2.26 -22.55
C ALA A 29 -2.82 1.67 -21.98
N VAL A 30 -3.15 1.96 -20.71
CA VAL A 30 -4.35 1.43 -20.02
C VAL A 30 -5.67 1.71 -20.78
N PRO A 31 -5.89 2.89 -21.39
CA PRO A 31 -7.12 3.15 -22.14
C PRO A 31 -7.34 2.17 -23.31
N ALA A 32 -6.25 1.73 -23.96
CA ALA A 32 -6.28 0.85 -25.12
C ALA A 32 -6.12 -0.64 -24.76
N GLU A 33 -6.00 -0.99 -23.47
CA GLU A 33 -5.89 -2.38 -23.03
C GLU A 33 -7.28 -2.98 -22.80
N ALA A 34 -7.58 -4.07 -23.52
CA ALA A 34 -8.89 -4.72 -23.48
C ALA A 34 -9.03 -5.69 -22.29
N SER A 35 -7.92 -6.28 -21.83
CA SER A 35 -7.96 -7.24 -20.74
C SER A 35 -8.01 -6.56 -19.37
N ILE A 36 -9.12 -6.72 -18.65
CA ILE A 36 -9.28 -6.13 -17.31
C ILE A 36 -8.25 -6.65 -16.30
N SER A 37 -7.85 -7.92 -16.39
CA SER A 37 -6.84 -8.48 -15.49
C SER A 37 -5.46 -7.87 -15.72
N VAL A 38 -5.10 -7.56 -16.98
CA VAL A 38 -3.87 -6.84 -17.33
C VAL A 38 -3.93 -5.40 -16.81
N VAL A 39 -5.06 -4.70 -16.99
CA VAL A 39 -5.26 -3.35 -16.44
C VAL A 39 -5.08 -3.34 -14.92
N GLN A 40 -5.74 -4.25 -14.21
CA GLN A 40 -5.65 -4.35 -12.75
C GLN A 40 -4.21 -4.63 -12.28
N GLN A 41 -3.49 -5.52 -12.97
CA GLN A 41 -2.09 -5.78 -12.66
C GLN A 41 -1.21 -4.55 -12.91
N ALA A 42 -1.38 -3.88 -14.05
CA ALA A 42 -0.61 -2.70 -14.41
C ALA A 42 -0.83 -1.55 -13.41
N LEU A 43 -2.08 -1.31 -12.99
CA LEU A 43 -2.38 -0.27 -11.98
C LEU A 43 -1.77 -0.60 -10.61
N ARG A 44 -1.79 -1.86 -10.18
CA ARG A 44 -1.09 -2.29 -8.94
C ARG A 44 0.41 -2.05 -9.04
N GLN A 45 1.02 -2.35 -10.19
CA GLN A 45 2.44 -2.12 -10.43
C GLN A 45 2.80 -0.63 -10.47
N VAL A 46 1.99 0.20 -11.13
CA VAL A 46 2.18 1.67 -11.13
C VAL A 46 2.13 2.21 -9.70
N ARG A 47 1.14 1.80 -8.92
CA ARG A 47 1.03 2.20 -7.52
C ARG A 47 2.27 1.80 -6.72
N ALA A 48 2.70 0.54 -6.83
CA ALA A 48 3.89 0.04 -6.14
C ALA A 48 5.17 0.76 -6.58
N ALA A 49 5.32 1.07 -7.87
CA ALA A 49 6.45 1.81 -8.41
C ALA A 49 6.51 3.23 -7.82
N ILE A 50 5.38 3.94 -7.82
CA ILE A 50 5.30 5.29 -7.24
C ILE A 50 5.64 5.27 -5.73
N ASP A 51 5.18 4.28 -4.99
CA ASP A 51 5.41 4.22 -3.54
C ASP A 51 6.83 3.81 -3.16
N GLN A 52 7.45 2.89 -3.91
CA GLN A 52 8.73 2.29 -3.54
C GLN A 52 9.91 2.81 -4.36
N TYR A 53 9.72 3.05 -5.66
CA TYR A 53 10.82 3.23 -6.62
C TYR A 53 10.92 4.64 -7.19
N ALA A 54 9.89 5.47 -7.07
CA ALA A 54 9.96 6.87 -7.49
C ALA A 54 10.91 7.67 -6.60
N ASP A 55 11.56 8.67 -7.18
CA ASP A 55 12.19 9.75 -6.42
C ASP A 55 11.18 10.30 -5.40
N PRO A 56 11.52 10.35 -4.09
CA PRO A 56 10.64 10.89 -3.06
C PRO A 56 10.12 12.31 -3.37
N GLN A 57 10.89 13.14 -4.09
CA GLN A 57 10.46 14.47 -4.50
C GLN A 57 9.44 14.46 -5.64
N TRP A 58 9.50 13.44 -6.51
CA TRP A 58 8.58 13.28 -7.64
C TRP A 58 7.34 12.45 -7.31
N ARG A 59 7.39 11.61 -6.25
CA ARG A 59 6.27 10.76 -5.83
C ARG A 59 4.91 11.49 -5.76
N PRO A 60 4.77 12.70 -5.18
CA PRO A 60 3.49 13.42 -5.17
C PRO A 60 2.96 13.72 -6.58
N THR A 61 3.84 14.07 -7.52
CA THR A 61 3.49 14.30 -8.93
C THR A 61 2.98 13.02 -9.59
N GLY A 62 3.69 11.90 -9.42
CA GLY A 62 3.27 10.61 -9.97
C GLY A 62 1.93 10.13 -9.40
N MET A 63 1.71 10.31 -8.08
CA MET A 63 0.44 9.95 -7.45
C MET A 63 -0.72 10.82 -7.94
N HIS A 64 -0.51 12.13 -8.08
CA HIS A 64 -1.50 13.04 -8.64
C HIS A 64 -1.84 12.67 -10.08
N ALA A 65 -0.85 12.40 -10.93
CA ALA A 65 -1.07 11.99 -12.32
C ALA A 65 -1.87 10.67 -12.42
N LEU A 66 -1.56 9.69 -11.57
CA LEU A 66 -2.33 8.44 -11.49
C LEU A 66 -3.79 8.71 -11.09
N ALA A 67 -4.02 9.53 -10.05
CA ALA A 67 -5.36 9.84 -9.58
C ALA A 67 -6.19 10.61 -10.63
N GLU A 68 -5.60 11.59 -11.32
CA GLU A 68 -6.26 12.32 -12.40
C GLU A 68 -6.63 11.39 -13.57
N ALA A 69 -5.70 10.54 -14.00
CA ALA A 69 -5.97 9.57 -15.07
C ALA A 69 -7.10 8.60 -14.69
N LEU A 70 -7.08 8.07 -13.46
CA LEU A 70 -8.13 7.19 -12.96
C LEU A 70 -9.48 7.87 -12.84
N HIS A 71 -9.51 9.14 -12.40
CA HIS A 71 -10.74 9.92 -12.35
C HIS A 71 -11.32 10.14 -13.75
N GLN A 72 -10.48 10.51 -14.72
CA GLN A 72 -10.91 10.66 -16.12
C GLN A 72 -11.46 9.34 -16.68
N TRP A 73 -10.74 8.23 -16.53
CA TRP A 73 -11.19 6.93 -17.03
C TRP A 73 -12.42 6.40 -16.32
N LEU A 74 -12.60 6.72 -15.03
CA LEU A 74 -13.81 6.40 -14.29
C LEU A 74 -15.04 7.07 -14.92
N ARG A 75 -14.92 8.33 -15.37
CA ARG A 75 -16.02 9.07 -16.02
C ARG A 75 -16.26 8.61 -17.47
N ASP A 76 -15.20 8.21 -18.18
CA ASP A 76 -15.28 7.78 -19.58
C ASP A 76 -15.65 6.31 -19.76
N ALA A 77 -15.55 5.50 -18.70
CA ALA A 77 -15.88 4.08 -18.76
C ALA A 77 -17.37 3.86 -19.03
N GLU A 78 -17.68 2.76 -19.71
CA GLU A 78 -19.07 2.33 -19.91
C GLU A 78 -19.76 2.17 -18.54
N PRO A 79 -20.92 2.82 -18.32
CA PRO A 79 -21.67 2.72 -17.07
C PRO A 79 -21.94 1.27 -16.67
N GLY A 80 -21.66 0.92 -15.41
CA GLY A 80 -21.88 -0.43 -14.88
C GLY A 80 -20.83 -1.46 -15.28
N SER A 81 -19.78 -1.07 -16.01
CA SER A 81 -18.71 -1.99 -16.43
C SER A 81 -17.72 -2.31 -15.31
N ASP A 82 -17.09 -3.49 -15.40
CA ASP A 82 -15.97 -3.88 -14.53
C ASP A 82 -14.81 -2.88 -14.55
N ARG A 83 -14.62 -2.19 -15.68
CA ARG A 83 -13.62 -1.11 -15.83
C ARG A 83 -13.97 0.07 -14.94
N GLN A 84 -15.22 0.52 -14.97
CA GLN A 84 -15.70 1.62 -14.15
C GLN A 84 -15.46 1.34 -12.66
N LEU A 85 -15.87 0.16 -12.18
CA LEU A 85 -15.66 -0.25 -10.79
C LEU A 85 -14.16 -0.38 -10.43
N THR A 86 -13.35 -0.92 -11.34
CA THR A 86 -11.89 -1.02 -11.16
C THR A 86 -11.25 0.37 -11.04
N PHE A 87 -11.63 1.32 -11.89
CA PHE A 87 -11.10 2.69 -11.85
C PHE A 87 -11.56 3.43 -10.59
N ALA A 88 -12.81 3.25 -10.15
CA ALA A 88 -13.30 3.83 -8.89
C ALA A 88 -12.46 3.37 -7.68
N ARG A 89 -12.21 2.07 -7.55
CA ARG A 89 -11.40 1.51 -6.46
C ARG A 89 -9.95 2.00 -6.49
N ASN A 90 -9.34 2.04 -7.67
CA ASN A 90 -7.97 2.52 -7.80
C ASN A 90 -7.89 4.04 -7.55
N PHE A 91 -8.87 4.81 -8.02
CA PHE A 91 -8.97 6.26 -7.76
C PHE A 91 -9.04 6.52 -6.26
N ALA A 92 -9.92 5.80 -5.55
CA ALA A 92 -10.01 5.88 -4.09
C ALA A 92 -8.63 5.65 -3.44
N SER A 93 -7.87 4.65 -3.88
CA SER A 93 -6.56 4.39 -3.32
C SER A 93 -5.50 5.46 -3.63
N ALA A 94 -5.59 6.14 -4.78
CA ALA A 94 -4.60 7.08 -5.29
C ALA A 94 -4.89 8.55 -4.94
N ALA A 95 -6.15 8.88 -4.61
CA ALA A 95 -6.59 10.22 -4.25
C ALA A 95 -5.68 10.81 -3.16
N SER A 96 -5.09 11.98 -3.37
CA SER A 96 -4.12 12.55 -2.44
C SER A 96 -4.27 14.05 -2.20
N THR A 97 -4.95 14.77 -3.10
CA THR A 97 -5.25 16.19 -2.90
C THR A 97 -6.57 16.39 -2.13
N PRO A 98 -6.79 17.55 -1.50
CA PRO A 98 -8.06 17.87 -0.85
C PRO A 98 -9.27 17.65 -1.75
N GLU A 99 -9.21 18.09 -3.01
CA GLU A 99 -10.30 17.99 -3.98
C GLU A 99 -10.61 16.54 -4.35
N GLN A 100 -9.57 15.71 -4.52
CA GLN A 100 -9.73 14.29 -4.80
C GLN A 100 -10.32 13.56 -3.58
N LEU A 101 -9.93 13.93 -2.36
CA LEU A 101 -10.48 13.38 -1.12
C LEU A 101 -11.93 13.84 -0.88
N ASP A 102 -12.28 15.05 -1.27
CA ASP A 102 -13.66 15.54 -1.23
C ASP A 102 -14.54 14.76 -2.21
N LEU A 103 -14.05 14.42 -3.40
CA LEU A 103 -14.74 13.52 -4.32
C LEU A 103 -14.90 12.10 -3.73
N VAL A 104 -13.87 11.55 -3.09
CA VAL A 104 -13.96 10.26 -2.38
C VAL A 104 -15.04 10.28 -1.30
N ALA A 105 -15.14 11.37 -0.53
CA ALA A 105 -16.19 11.56 0.47
C ALA A 105 -17.58 11.66 -0.17
N ALA A 106 -17.70 12.44 -1.25
CA ALA A 106 -18.95 12.65 -1.98
C ALA A 106 -19.48 11.36 -2.63
N LEU A 107 -18.58 10.50 -3.13
CA LEU A 107 -18.95 9.17 -3.61
C LEU A 107 -19.44 8.26 -2.48
N LEU A 108 -18.83 8.33 -1.28
CA LEU A 108 -19.19 7.49 -0.14
C LEU A 108 -20.55 7.88 0.46
N ASP A 109 -20.82 9.18 0.57
CA ASP A 109 -22.05 9.72 1.14
C ASP A 109 -23.20 9.85 0.12
N GLY A 110 -22.90 9.71 -1.17
CA GLY A 110 -23.86 9.72 -2.27
C GLY A 110 -24.25 11.12 -2.75
N SER A 111 -23.53 12.17 -2.34
CA SER A 111 -23.72 13.52 -2.87
C SER A 111 -23.17 13.69 -4.29
N GLU A 112 -22.17 12.88 -4.68
CA GLU A 112 -21.78 12.67 -6.07
C GLU A 112 -22.22 11.26 -6.50
N VAL A 113 -22.95 11.17 -7.61
CA VAL A 113 -23.39 9.89 -8.19
C VAL A 113 -22.90 9.80 -9.62
N LEU A 114 -22.14 8.74 -9.91
CA LEU A 114 -21.72 8.41 -11.27
C LEU A 114 -22.66 7.36 -11.86
N ASP A 115 -23.14 7.62 -13.07
CA ASP A 115 -24.08 6.72 -13.74
C ASP A 115 -23.49 5.31 -13.89
N GLY A 116 -24.30 4.30 -13.52
CA GLY A 116 -23.91 2.90 -13.51
C GLY A 116 -22.88 2.45 -12.44
N LEU A 117 -22.24 3.37 -11.69
CA LEU A 117 -21.26 2.96 -10.68
C LEU A 117 -21.95 2.26 -9.50
N VAL A 118 -21.74 0.96 -9.40
CA VAL A 118 -22.29 0.16 -8.30
C VAL A 118 -21.46 0.40 -7.03
N MET A 119 -22.11 0.92 -5.99
CA MET A 119 -21.53 1.08 -4.66
C MET A 119 -21.58 -0.24 -3.88
N ASP A 120 -20.71 -1.19 -4.25
CA ASP A 120 -20.59 -2.46 -3.53
C ASP A 120 -19.75 -2.34 -2.25
N VAL A 121 -19.80 -3.39 -1.42
CA VAL A 121 -19.14 -3.43 -0.10
C VAL A 121 -17.64 -3.15 -0.21
N ASP A 122 -16.97 -3.71 -1.21
CA ASP A 122 -15.53 -3.53 -1.42
C ASP A 122 -15.19 -2.08 -1.83
N LEU A 123 -16.00 -1.46 -2.69
CA LEU A 123 -15.82 -0.04 -3.04
C LEU A 123 -16.06 0.86 -1.83
N ARG A 124 -17.12 0.62 -1.05
CA ARG A 124 -17.39 1.40 0.18
C ARG A 124 -16.21 1.34 1.15
N TRP A 125 -15.67 0.15 1.38
CA TRP A 125 -14.49 -0.02 2.23
C TRP A 125 -13.24 0.64 1.64
N ALA A 126 -13.04 0.61 0.33
CA ALA A 126 -11.92 1.32 -0.31
C ALA A 126 -12.00 2.84 -0.08
N LEU A 127 -13.20 3.42 -0.18
CA LEU A 127 -13.44 4.85 0.10
C LEU A 127 -13.20 5.16 1.59
N VAL A 128 -13.76 4.36 2.51
CA VAL A 128 -13.57 4.53 3.96
C VAL A 128 -12.11 4.41 4.36
N GLN A 129 -11.39 3.40 3.86
CA GLN A 129 -9.98 3.21 4.15
C GLN A 129 -9.13 4.37 3.67
N ARG A 130 -9.43 4.93 2.49
CA ARG A 130 -8.71 6.11 2.01
C ARG A 130 -8.96 7.32 2.90
N LEU A 131 -10.23 7.59 3.23
CA LEU A 131 -10.58 8.70 4.10
C LEU A 131 -9.95 8.53 5.49
N ALA A 132 -9.95 7.31 6.04
CA ALA A 132 -9.30 7.00 7.31
C ALA A 132 -7.80 7.28 7.23
N SER A 133 -7.11 6.80 6.20
CA SER A 133 -5.66 7.00 6.06
C SER A 133 -5.25 8.44 5.73
N ALA A 134 -6.17 9.23 5.18
CA ALA A 134 -6.03 10.67 4.99
C ALA A 134 -6.47 11.49 6.22
N GLY A 135 -6.94 10.86 7.29
CA GLY A 135 -7.42 11.55 8.51
C GLY A 135 -8.76 12.25 8.35
N ARG A 136 -9.53 11.90 7.31
CA ARG A 136 -10.87 12.41 6.99
C ARG A 136 -11.99 11.50 7.50
N ALA A 137 -11.67 10.32 8.03
CA ALA A 137 -12.59 9.44 8.73
C ALA A 137 -12.04 9.06 10.12
N SER A 138 -12.88 9.21 11.13
CA SER A 138 -12.62 8.84 12.52
C SER A 138 -12.89 7.36 12.79
N ALA A 139 -12.48 6.87 13.97
CA ALA A 139 -12.85 5.53 14.43
C ALA A 139 -14.37 5.31 14.43
N ALA A 140 -15.15 6.32 14.83
CA ALA A 140 -16.61 6.24 14.83
C ALA A 140 -17.18 6.13 13.40
N ASP A 141 -16.53 6.72 12.40
CA ASP A 141 -16.94 6.59 11.00
C ASP A 141 -16.68 5.17 10.49
N ILE A 142 -15.54 4.59 10.86
CA ILE A 142 -15.19 3.20 10.56
C ILE A 142 -16.18 2.25 11.24
N ASP A 143 -16.53 2.47 12.50
CA ASP A 143 -17.51 1.66 13.24
C ASP A 143 -18.91 1.76 12.61
N ARG A 144 -19.30 2.92 12.09
CA ARG A 144 -20.56 3.09 11.35
C ARG A 144 -20.58 2.30 10.05
N GLU A 145 -19.45 2.14 9.37
CA GLU A 145 -19.36 1.28 8.18
C GLU A 145 -19.33 -0.20 8.58
N LEU A 146 -18.60 -0.56 9.64
CA LEU A 146 -18.59 -1.92 10.19
C LEU A 146 -19.98 -2.38 10.63
N ALA A 147 -20.79 -1.49 11.20
CA ALA A 147 -22.17 -1.81 11.54
C ALA A 147 -23.05 -2.11 10.30
N ARG A 148 -22.69 -1.56 9.13
CA ARG A 148 -23.34 -1.87 7.84
C ARG A 148 -22.86 -3.20 7.27
N ASP A 149 -21.56 -3.47 7.37
CA ASP A 149 -20.93 -4.72 6.95
C ASP A 149 -20.42 -5.52 8.15
N ASN A 150 -21.35 -6.10 8.93
CA ASN A 150 -21.00 -6.91 10.11
C ASN A 150 -20.61 -8.34 9.72
N THR A 151 -19.70 -8.47 8.75
CA THR A 151 -19.13 -9.74 8.29
C THR A 151 -17.67 -9.87 8.74
N ALA A 152 -17.11 -11.08 8.64
CA ALA A 152 -15.68 -11.28 8.86
C ALA A 152 -14.81 -10.44 7.90
N THR A 153 -15.30 -10.15 6.69
CA THR A 153 -14.60 -9.24 5.76
C THR A 153 -14.66 -7.81 6.27
N GLY A 154 -15.82 -7.32 6.70
CA GLY A 154 -15.95 -5.99 7.28
C GLY A 154 -15.07 -5.78 8.51
N GLN A 155 -14.97 -6.77 9.40
CA GLN A 155 -14.07 -6.72 10.55
C GLN A 155 -12.60 -6.55 10.15
N ARG A 156 -12.15 -7.23 9.08
CA ARG A 156 -10.79 -7.05 8.53
C ARG A 156 -10.59 -5.67 7.94
N MET A 157 -11.54 -5.18 7.16
CA MET A 157 -11.46 -3.86 6.54
C MET A 157 -11.48 -2.74 7.59
N ALA A 158 -12.27 -2.90 8.65
CA ALA A 158 -12.29 -1.99 9.80
C ALA A 158 -10.96 -1.99 10.55
N ALA A 159 -10.35 -3.16 10.77
CA ALA A 159 -9.04 -3.27 11.40
C ALA A 159 -7.94 -2.58 10.56
N MET A 160 -7.96 -2.78 9.24
CA MET A 160 -7.07 -2.09 8.31
C MET A 160 -7.27 -0.57 8.33
N ALA A 161 -8.52 -0.10 8.27
CA ALA A 161 -8.84 1.32 8.30
C ALA A 161 -8.40 1.98 9.63
N ASN A 162 -8.60 1.29 10.77
CA ASN A 162 -8.16 1.81 12.06
C ASN A 162 -6.63 1.89 12.15
N ALA A 163 -5.91 0.86 11.69
CA ALA A 163 -4.44 0.84 11.68
C ALA A 163 -3.84 1.84 10.68
N SER A 164 -4.61 2.27 9.67
CA SER A 164 -4.17 3.24 8.67
C SER A 164 -4.39 4.69 9.06
N ARG A 165 -5.10 5.01 10.16
CA ARG A 165 -5.31 6.39 10.60
C ARG A 165 -3.96 7.13 10.81
N PRO A 166 -3.82 8.39 10.34
CA PRO A 166 -2.56 9.13 10.35
C PRO A 166 -2.26 9.75 11.73
N GLU A 167 -2.41 8.97 12.79
CA GLU A 167 -2.24 9.40 14.17
C GLU A 167 -1.17 8.55 14.85
N ALA A 168 -0.24 9.17 15.58
CA ALA A 168 0.82 8.45 16.28
C ALA A 168 0.27 7.41 17.26
N GLN A 169 -0.84 7.74 17.94
CA GLN A 169 -1.51 6.82 18.87
C GLN A 169 -2.10 5.61 18.12
N ALA A 170 -2.77 5.82 16.98
CA ALA A 170 -3.30 4.71 16.17
C ALA A 170 -2.18 3.75 15.70
N LYS A 171 -1.00 4.28 15.35
CA LYS A 171 0.17 3.44 15.02
C LYS A 171 0.69 2.67 16.23
N ALA A 172 0.78 3.31 17.40
CA ALA A 172 1.22 2.65 18.63
C ALA A 172 0.26 1.53 19.05
N ASP A 173 -1.05 1.78 18.99
CA ASP A 173 -2.10 0.81 19.34
C ASP A 173 -2.08 -0.38 18.38
N ALA A 174 -2.01 -0.12 17.06
CA ALA A 174 -1.91 -1.16 16.06
C ALA A 174 -0.64 -2.01 16.25
N TRP A 175 0.50 -1.37 16.47
CA TRP A 175 1.76 -2.07 16.74
C TRP A 175 1.66 -2.99 17.95
N LEU A 176 1.13 -2.48 19.07
CA LEU A 176 0.98 -3.24 20.30
C LEU A 176 0.08 -4.46 20.09
N ALA A 177 -1.08 -4.28 19.45
CA ALA A 177 -2.00 -5.36 19.15
C ALA A 177 -1.34 -6.45 18.28
N MET A 178 -0.73 -6.07 17.16
CA MET A 178 -0.09 -7.02 16.23
C MET A 178 1.07 -7.79 16.86
N THR A 179 1.80 -7.18 17.79
CA THR A 179 3.02 -7.78 18.36
C THR A 179 2.76 -8.56 19.65
N THR A 180 1.72 -8.23 20.41
CA THR A 180 1.47 -8.82 21.74
C THR A 180 0.17 -9.60 21.88
N ASP A 181 -0.87 -9.31 21.06
CA ASP A 181 -2.16 -9.97 21.19
C ASP A 181 -2.15 -11.33 20.48
N ASN A 182 -2.20 -12.40 21.28
CA ASN A 182 -2.26 -13.80 20.85
C ASN A 182 -3.65 -14.29 20.45
N SER A 183 -4.68 -13.47 20.62
CA SER A 183 -6.07 -13.81 20.29
C SER A 183 -6.52 -13.32 18.91
N LEU A 184 -5.72 -12.46 18.26
CA LEU A 184 -6.05 -11.93 16.93
C LEU A 184 -6.13 -13.04 15.87
N PRO A 185 -7.23 -13.13 15.11
CA PRO A 185 -7.27 -13.98 13.93
C PRO A 185 -6.21 -13.54 12.90
N ASN A 186 -5.52 -14.50 12.26
CA ASN A 186 -4.45 -14.20 11.27
C ASN A 186 -4.90 -13.23 10.17
N ALA A 187 -6.13 -13.38 9.69
CA ALA A 187 -6.66 -12.50 8.65
C ALA A 187 -6.90 -11.05 9.13
N VAL A 188 -7.13 -10.84 10.44
CA VAL A 188 -7.20 -9.51 11.05
C VAL A 188 -5.79 -8.96 11.26
N LEU A 189 -4.86 -9.79 11.74
CA LEU A 189 -3.43 -9.43 11.85
C LEU A 189 -2.87 -8.93 10.51
N GLY A 190 -3.07 -9.67 9.42
CA GLY A 190 -2.64 -9.26 8.08
C GLY A 190 -3.28 -7.95 7.60
N ALA A 191 -4.55 -7.71 7.95
CA ALA A 191 -5.24 -6.46 7.63
C ALA A 191 -4.67 -5.27 8.41
N MET A 192 -4.39 -5.45 9.70
CA MET A 192 -3.75 -4.43 10.54
C MET A 192 -2.34 -4.10 10.03
N ILE A 193 -1.58 -5.12 9.61
CA ILE A 193 -0.26 -4.94 8.99
C ILE A 193 -0.37 -4.03 7.76
N GLY A 194 -1.32 -4.34 6.86
CA GLY A 194 -1.55 -3.56 5.64
C GLY A 194 -1.98 -2.13 5.91
N GLY A 195 -2.75 -1.88 6.97
CA GLY A 195 -3.10 -0.52 7.41
C GLY A 195 -1.94 0.22 8.07
N PHE A 196 -1.15 -0.49 8.88
CA PHE A 196 -0.01 0.10 9.60
C PHE A 196 1.06 0.60 8.62
N GLN A 197 1.47 -0.24 7.67
CA GLN A 197 2.46 0.07 6.62
C GLN A 197 1.82 0.92 5.51
N HIS A 198 1.57 2.20 5.78
CA HIS A 198 1.00 3.12 4.80
C HIS A 198 2.07 4.03 4.17
N PRO A 199 2.20 4.08 2.83
CA PRO A 199 3.27 4.81 2.14
C PRO A 199 3.18 6.34 2.30
N ASP A 200 2.00 6.89 2.55
CA ASP A 200 1.85 8.34 2.85
C ASP A 200 2.29 8.71 4.29
N GLN A 201 2.64 7.72 5.11
CA GLN A 201 2.82 7.89 6.56
C GLN A 201 4.18 7.39 7.07
N VAL A 202 5.19 7.36 6.20
CA VAL A 202 6.55 6.87 6.54
C VAL A 202 7.10 7.55 7.80
N ALA A 203 6.86 8.86 7.98
CA ALA A 203 7.30 9.58 9.17
C ALA A 203 6.68 9.05 10.48
N LEU A 204 5.45 8.55 10.44
CA LEU A 204 4.78 7.96 11.61
C LEU A 204 5.24 6.54 11.89
N THR A 205 5.69 5.79 10.89
CA THR A 205 6.19 4.41 11.05
C THR A 205 7.70 4.34 11.29
N GLN A 206 8.46 5.40 11.00
CA GLN A 206 9.91 5.45 11.21
C GLN A 206 10.35 5.06 12.64
N PRO A 207 9.67 5.48 13.74
CA PRO A 207 10.07 5.09 15.10
C PRO A 207 9.96 3.58 15.38
N PHE A 208 9.30 2.82 14.51
CA PHE A 208 9.09 1.38 14.67
C PHE A 208 10.13 0.53 13.93
N VAL A 209 11.01 1.14 13.13
CA VAL A 209 12.10 0.43 12.42
C VAL A 209 12.99 -0.34 13.40
N ASP A 210 13.40 0.29 14.50
CA ASP A 210 14.25 -0.38 15.50
C ASP A 210 13.47 -1.47 16.24
N ARG A 211 12.21 -1.17 16.58
CA ARG A 211 11.29 -2.13 17.25
C ARG A 211 11.01 -3.35 16.39
N TYR A 212 11.00 -3.21 15.07
CA TYR A 212 10.83 -4.34 14.16
C TYR A 212 11.92 -5.39 14.35
N PHE A 213 13.18 -4.99 14.44
CA PHE A 213 14.28 -5.94 14.62
C PHE A 213 14.27 -6.60 16.01
N GLU A 214 13.75 -5.91 17.03
CA GLU A 214 13.51 -6.53 18.35
C GLU A 214 12.42 -7.61 18.25
N VAL A 215 11.29 -7.29 17.63
CA VAL A 215 10.16 -8.21 17.44
C VAL A 215 10.56 -9.41 16.56
N ALA A 216 11.25 -9.16 15.45
CA ALA A 216 11.69 -10.20 14.52
C ALA A 216 12.60 -11.24 15.22
N ALA A 217 13.41 -10.82 16.19
CA ALA A 217 14.25 -11.73 16.97
C ALA A 217 13.46 -12.65 17.91
N SER A 218 12.30 -12.21 18.43
CA SER A 218 11.57 -12.94 19.49
C SER A 218 10.26 -13.58 19.04
N VAL A 219 9.69 -13.16 17.90
CA VAL A 219 8.35 -13.57 17.49
C VAL A 219 8.26 -15.06 17.17
N TRP A 220 9.35 -15.65 16.68
CA TRP A 220 9.39 -17.06 16.26
C TRP A 220 9.30 -18.04 17.44
N SER A 221 9.79 -17.65 18.62
CA SER A 221 9.72 -18.46 19.84
C SER A 221 8.44 -18.25 20.64
N SER A 222 7.63 -17.23 20.30
CA SER A 222 6.47 -16.79 21.09
C SER A 222 5.14 -16.87 20.35
N ARG A 223 5.14 -17.05 19.03
CA ARG A 223 3.94 -17.13 18.18
C ARG A 223 3.87 -18.45 17.41
N THR A 224 2.73 -18.73 16.79
CA THR A 224 2.64 -19.81 15.79
C THR A 224 3.50 -19.48 14.58
N HIS A 225 3.97 -20.50 13.85
CA HIS A 225 4.83 -20.30 12.67
C HIS A 225 4.20 -19.39 11.60
N GLU A 226 2.89 -19.53 11.36
CA GLU A 226 2.15 -18.69 10.41
C GLU A 226 2.10 -17.23 10.86
N MET A 227 1.72 -16.97 12.12
CA MET A 227 1.70 -15.60 12.66
C MET A 227 3.09 -14.98 12.72
N ALA A 228 4.11 -15.75 13.08
CA ALA A 228 5.49 -15.27 13.10
C ALA A 228 5.95 -14.89 11.67
N GLN A 229 5.63 -15.71 10.67
CA GLN A 229 5.93 -15.38 9.27
C GLN A 229 5.21 -14.11 8.82
N ASP A 230 3.92 -13.97 9.12
CA ASP A 230 3.12 -12.79 8.78
C ASP A 230 3.68 -11.52 9.44
N ILE A 231 4.06 -11.60 10.72
CA ILE A 231 4.66 -10.48 11.46
C ILE A 231 6.02 -10.11 10.87
N VAL A 232 6.93 -11.08 10.67
CA VAL A 232 8.29 -10.80 10.16
C VAL A 232 8.23 -10.22 8.76
N THR A 233 7.41 -10.80 7.87
CA THR A 233 7.30 -10.35 6.48
C THR A 233 6.54 -9.03 6.38
N GLY A 234 5.41 -8.93 7.07
CA GLY A 234 4.48 -7.83 6.95
C GLY A 234 4.91 -6.57 7.69
N LEU A 235 5.61 -6.69 8.83
CA LEU A 235 6.11 -5.53 9.56
C LEU A 235 7.52 -5.09 9.14
N PHE A 236 8.18 -5.80 8.21
CA PHE A 236 9.43 -5.30 7.65
C PHE A 236 9.21 -3.89 7.10
N PRO A 237 10.06 -2.90 7.41
CA PRO A 237 9.81 -1.50 7.11
C PRO A 237 10.05 -1.15 5.63
N VAL A 238 9.22 -1.71 4.74
CA VAL A 238 9.38 -1.67 3.27
C VAL A 238 9.35 -0.27 2.67
N TYR A 239 8.79 0.73 3.38
CA TYR A 239 8.76 2.12 2.92
C TYR A 239 9.86 3.01 3.53
N SER A 240 10.58 2.54 4.56
CA SER A 240 11.80 3.17 5.07
C SER A 240 12.97 2.80 4.16
N ILE A 241 12.94 3.33 2.95
CA ILE A 241 13.92 3.02 1.90
C ILE A 241 15.09 4.01 2.00
N ASP A 242 16.01 3.69 2.90
CA ASP A 242 17.24 4.45 3.19
C ASP A 242 18.40 3.49 3.52
N ALA A 243 19.62 4.03 3.54
CA ALA A 243 20.83 3.25 3.83
C ALA A 243 20.88 2.76 5.29
N ASP A 244 20.22 3.46 6.23
CA ASP A 244 20.16 3.11 7.64
C ASP A 244 19.35 1.82 7.86
N THR A 245 18.22 1.68 7.19
CA THR A 245 17.37 0.47 7.23
C THR A 245 18.11 -0.75 6.68
N VAL A 246 18.90 -0.58 5.60
CA VAL A 246 19.78 -1.64 5.09
C VAL A 246 20.85 -2.01 6.11
N ALA A 247 21.51 -1.02 6.71
CA ALA A 247 22.56 -1.27 7.72
C ALA A 247 22.01 -1.98 8.97
N LYS A 248 20.80 -1.62 9.42
CA LYS A 248 20.11 -2.29 10.54
C LYS A 248 19.75 -3.74 10.20
N ALA A 249 19.27 -3.99 8.98
CA ALA A 249 19.03 -5.35 8.52
C ALA A 249 20.31 -6.17 8.43
N ASP A 250 21.40 -5.60 7.88
CA ASP A 250 22.70 -6.27 7.82
C ASP A 250 23.25 -6.58 9.23
N ALA A 251 23.12 -5.66 10.18
CA ALA A 251 23.50 -5.89 11.58
C ALA A 251 22.66 -6.98 12.26
N PHE A 252 21.35 -7.01 12.00
CA PHE A 252 20.47 -8.08 12.49
C PHE A 252 20.85 -9.44 11.89
N LEU A 253 21.14 -9.49 10.59
CA LEU A 253 21.54 -10.70 9.87
C LEU A 253 22.96 -11.17 10.20
N ALA A 254 23.79 -10.35 10.85
CA ALA A 254 25.11 -10.75 11.35
C ALA A 254 25.07 -11.47 12.70
N ARG A 255 23.91 -11.47 13.38
CA ARG A 255 23.74 -12.16 14.66
C ARG A 255 23.69 -13.68 14.49
N ASP A 256 24.29 -14.42 15.42
CA ASP A 256 24.31 -15.88 15.42
C ASP A 256 23.07 -16.51 16.08
N ASP A 257 22.29 -15.72 16.84
CA ASP A 257 21.13 -16.17 17.62
C ASP A 257 19.80 -16.11 16.86
N ILE A 258 19.82 -15.74 15.58
CA ILE A 258 18.62 -15.61 14.74
C ILE A 258 18.31 -16.91 14.01
N GLU A 259 17.07 -17.38 14.16
CA GLU A 259 16.55 -18.57 13.50
C GLU A 259 16.60 -18.45 11.96
N ALA A 260 16.87 -19.56 11.29
CA ALA A 260 17.04 -19.59 9.83
C ALA A 260 15.83 -19.04 9.03
N PRO A 261 14.56 -19.34 9.38
CA PRO A 261 13.42 -18.74 8.69
C PRO A 261 13.36 -17.22 8.81
N VAL A 262 13.63 -16.67 10.00
CA VAL A 262 13.67 -15.21 10.24
C VAL A 262 14.78 -14.57 9.43
N ARG A 263 15.98 -15.18 9.43
CA ARG A 263 17.12 -14.70 8.65
C ARG A 263 16.80 -14.61 7.16
N ARG A 264 16.11 -15.62 6.60
CA ARG A 264 15.67 -15.59 5.20
C ARG A 264 14.72 -14.43 4.93
N LEU A 265 13.65 -14.29 5.72
CA LEU A 265 12.62 -13.27 5.51
C LEU A 265 13.18 -11.84 5.65
N VAL A 266 14.02 -11.60 6.66
CA VAL A 266 14.68 -10.30 6.83
C VAL A 266 15.67 -10.04 5.69
N GLY A 267 16.39 -11.06 5.21
CA GLY A 267 17.26 -10.97 4.04
C GLY A 267 16.50 -10.56 2.76
N GLU A 268 15.33 -11.14 2.52
CA GLU A 268 14.47 -10.78 1.38
C GLU A 268 13.98 -9.32 1.46
N GLY A 269 13.59 -8.85 2.65
CA GLY A 269 13.23 -7.44 2.88
C GLY A 269 14.41 -6.49 2.69
N ARG A 270 15.59 -6.86 3.19
CA ARG A 270 16.84 -6.12 3.01
C ARG A 270 17.19 -5.97 1.52
N ASP A 271 17.14 -7.04 0.75
CA ASP A 271 17.46 -7.02 -0.68
C ASP A 271 16.43 -6.22 -1.48
N SER A 272 15.16 -6.28 -1.09
CA SER A 272 14.10 -5.46 -1.66
C SER A 272 14.35 -3.96 -1.39
N THR A 273 14.78 -3.60 -0.18
CA THR A 273 15.14 -2.21 0.19
C THR A 273 16.35 -1.71 -0.60
N ALA A 274 17.40 -2.53 -0.71
CA ALA A 274 18.59 -2.20 -1.50
C ALA A 274 18.26 -2.02 -2.99
N ARG A 275 17.32 -2.80 -3.51
CA ARG A 275 16.82 -2.64 -4.88
C ARG A 275 16.04 -1.33 -5.03
N ALA A 276 15.13 -1.04 -4.11
CA ALA A 276 14.35 0.20 -4.13
C ALA A 276 15.25 1.45 -4.08
N LEU A 277 16.35 1.43 -3.31
CA LEU A 277 17.35 2.51 -3.30
C LEU A 277 17.96 2.77 -4.70
N ARG A 278 18.32 1.71 -5.42
CA ARG A 278 18.86 1.85 -6.79
C ARG A 278 17.80 2.39 -7.75
N ALA A 279 16.57 1.91 -7.65
CA ALA A 279 15.47 2.37 -8.49
C ALA A 279 15.13 3.86 -8.24
N ARG A 280 15.13 4.31 -6.97
CA ARG A 280 14.97 5.72 -6.60
C ARG A 280 16.09 6.59 -7.17
N ALA A 281 17.33 6.13 -7.11
CA ALA A 281 18.46 6.84 -7.69
C ALA A 281 18.37 6.97 -9.22
N CYS A 282 17.94 5.89 -9.91
CA CYS A 282 17.68 5.89 -11.34
C CYS A 282 16.59 6.90 -11.72
N ASP A 283 15.46 6.89 -11.00
CA ASP A 283 14.36 7.82 -11.25
C ASP A 283 14.76 9.29 -10.99
N ALA A 284 15.47 9.56 -9.90
CA ALA A 284 15.95 10.90 -9.57
C ALA A 284 16.91 11.47 -10.64
N ALA A 285 17.81 10.64 -11.17
CA ALA A 285 18.73 11.05 -12.23
C ALA A 285 18.00 11.44 -13.53
N ALA A 286 16.90 10.75 -13.86
CA ALA A 286 16.09 11.08 -15.03
C ALA A 286 15.31 12.40 -14.87
N GLY A 287 15.04 12.84 -13.63
CA GLY A 287 14.37 14.12 -13.37
C GLY A 287 15.25 15.36 -13.47
N GLN A 288 16.57 15.17 -13.56
CA GLN A 288 17.55 16.25 -13.68
C GLN A 288 17.93 16.55 -15.14
N GLN A 289 17.44 15.73 -16.08
CA GLN A 289 17.67 15.85 -17.52
C GLN A 289 16.53 16.62 -18.18
#